data_AF-A0A929KVJ4-F1
#
_entry.id   AF-A0A929KVJ4-F1
#
_cell.length_a   1.000
_cell.length_b   1.000
_cell.length_c   1.000
_cell.angle_alpha   90.00
_cell.angle_beta   90.00
_cell.angle_gamma   90.00
#
_symmetry.space_group_name_H-M   'P 1'
#
loop_
_entity.id
_entity.type
_entity.pdbx_description
1 polymer ?
#
loop_
_entity_poly.entity_id
_entity_poly.type
_entity_poly.pdbx_seq_one_letter_code
_entity_poly.pdbx_strand_id
1 'polypeptide(L)'
;MEHSSCTQEAAEAANQYFEEEMFGVLRDWMDRHEDRTLFRFDHSADEYLANDALRDLFLTSPHPLRKLLKNPSIESHLERDVTQVYFDEVTGDPLLAPSEQRIYNLARRIDSEDMHIPFRSVQPNKQTEAGDTSDIITYPPGCDVLRYNSGNHFVSRPANINVFDENSQRCLRKGEGNLHVIFKRGYLEDRLHEVKELTANMHRDGVKQPQYFVIYSRHSAQEGHFGVSLVIMDPANADFPQRVMICDTLLKDLPHHPRWWSFFISEYSNVFGDAVAELIEDLSHPLQKVNIHGDEPYRHDWDCPYYAASMADALAELVKSRPELILNGNVSEIHNAMKGAMPDYYQNGEIKDRAMIKLINRAKRWESGRQMIKALVVENRSRSKDLL
;
A
#
# COMPACT_ATOMS: atom_id res chain seq x y z
N MET A 1 -15.07 -16.94 0.54
CA MET A 1 -13.86 -17.63 1.03
C MET A 1 -13.91 -17.55 2.54
N GLU A 2 -14.11 -18.68 3.21
CA GLU A 2 -13.92 -18.76 4.65
C GLU A 2 -12.42 -18.65 4.90
N HIS A 3 -11.96 -17.51 5.42
CA HIS A 3 -10.60 -17.40 5.93
C HIS A 3 -10.54 -18.27 7.19
N SER A 4 -10.04 -19.50 7.05
CA SER A 4 -9.61 -20.28 8.21
C SER A 4 -8.52 -19.46 8.89
N SER A 5 -8.86 -18.86 10.03
CA SER A 5 -7.93 -18.05 10.81
C SER A 5 -7.00 -18.98 11.59
N CYS A 6 -5.69 -18.75 11.48
CA CYS A 6 -4.71 -19.28 12.42
C CYS A 6 -5.20 -19.00 13.85
N THR A 7 -5.13 -19.98 14.75
CA THR A 7 -5.44 -19.72 16.16
C THR A 7 -4.31 -18.94 16.81
N GLN A 8 -4.63 -18.21 17.89
CA GLN A 8 -3.62 -17.44 18.61
C GLN A 8 -2.48 -18.35 19.10
N GLU A 9 -2.81 -19.53 19.64
CA GLU A 9 -1.83 -20.47 20.18
C GLU A 9 -0.90 -21.02 19.10
N ALA A 10 -1.43 -21.27 17.89
CA ALA A 10 -0.62 -21.72 16.77
C ALA A 10 0.35 -20.62 16.30
N ALA A 11 -0.10 -19.36 16.28
CA ALA A 11 0.74 -18.22 15.96
C ALA A 11 1.82 -17.97 17.02
N GLU A 12 1.49 -18.11 18.31
CA GLU A 12 2.45 -18.00 19.41
C GLU A 12 3.54 -19.07 19.34
N ALA A 13 3.17 -20.33 19.07
CA ALA A 13 4.14 -21.42 18.90
C ALA A 13 5.06 -21.19 17.70
N ALA A 14 4.52 -20.73 16.57
CA ALA A 14 5.32 -20.38 15.38
C ALA A 14 6.28 -19.21 15.67
N ASN A 15 5.79 -18.18 16.37
CA ASN A 15 6.61 -17.03 16.78
C ASN A 15 7.73 -17.44 17.74
N GLN A 16 7.46 -18.34 18.69
CA GLN A 16 8.49 -18.86 19.59
C GLN A 16 9.58 -19.61 18.82
N TYR A 17 9.20 -20.52 17.93
CA TYR A 17 10.17 -21.24 17.10
C TYR A 17 11.01 -20.28 16.24
N PHE A 18 10.38 -19.25 15.67
CA PHE A 18 11.09 -18.21 14.93
C PHE A 18 12.10 -17.45 15.80
N GLU A 19 11.76 -17.05 17.03
CA GLU A 19 12.69 -16.39 17.95
C GLU A 19 13.90 -17.28 18.28
N GLU A 20 13.69 -18.58 18.50
CA GLU A 20 14.77 -19.52 18.78
C GLU A 20 15.77 -19.61 17.60
N GLU A 21 15.25 -19.71 16.36
CA GLU A 21 16.07 -19.71 15.14
C GLU A 21 16.78 -18.37 14.91
N MET A 22 16.10 -17.25 15.17
CA MET A 22 16.68 -15.91 15.10
C MET A 22 17.85 -15.75 16.08
N PHE A 23 17.68 -16.18 17.33
CA PHE A 23 18.74 -16.15 18.33
C PHE A 23 19.90 -17.06 17.95
N GLY A 24 19.65 -18.23 17.37
CA GLY A 24 20.70 -19.08 16.80
C GLY A 24 21.54 -18.35 15.75
N VAL A 25 20.87 -17.71 14.78
CA VAL A 25 21.55 -16.93 13.72
C VAL A 25 22.31 -15.73 14.26
N LEU A 26 21.76 -15.02 15.25
CA LEU A 26 22.41 -13.86 15.85
C LEU A 26 23.62 -14.26 16.72
N ARG A 27 23.56 -15.36 17.49
CA ARG A 27 24.72 -15.90 18.21
C ARG A 27 25.84 -16.26 17.24
N ASP A 28 25.53 -17.01 16.18
CA ASP A 28 26.46 -17.36 15.11
C ASP A 28 27.10 -16.15 14.45
N TRP A 29 26.32 -15.07 14.29
CA TRP A 29 26.82 -13.82 13.75
C TRP A 29 27.78 -13.11 14.72
N MET A 30 27.42 -13.03 16.00
CA MET A 30 28.21 -12.44 17.07
C MET A 30 29.59 -13.11 17.19
N ASP A 31 29.62 -14.45 17.21
CA ASP A 31 30.87 -15.22 17.33
C ASP A 31 31.84 -14.96 16.16
N ARG A 32 31.32 -14.57 14.99
CA ARG A 32 32.12 -14.30 13.78
C ARG A 32 32.47 -12.82 13.60
N HIS A 33 31.88 -11.92 14.39
CA HIS A 33 31.99 -10.47 14.21
C HIS A 33 32.07 -9.75 15.56
N GLU A 34 32.88 -10.26 16.49
CA GLU A 34 33.09 -9.63 17.80
C GLU A 34 33.48 -8.14 17.68
N ASP A 35 34.23 -7.80 16.63
CA ASP A 35 34.68 -6.44 16.28
C ASP A 35 33.54 -5.48 15.83
N ARG A 36 32.34 -6.00 15.57
CA ARG A 36 31.20 -5.24 15.04
C ARG A 36 30.01 -5.17 16.01
N THR A 37 30.25 -5.46 17.28
CA THR A 37 29.25 -5.40 18.36
C THR A 37 29.24 -4.00 19.01
N LEU A 38 28.77 -3.00 18.26
CA LEU A 38 28.84 -1.58 18.61
C LEU A 38 28.04 -1.24 19.89
N PHE A 39 26.96 -1.96 20.18
CA PHE A 39 26.09 -1.68 21.33
C PHE A 39 26.25 -2.65 22.51
N ARG A 40 27.19 -3.59 22.47
CA ARG A 40 27.34 -4.59 23.54
C ARG A 40 27.82 -4.01 24.87
N PHE A 41 28.69 -3.01 24.83
CA PHE A 41 29.31 -2.33 25.97
C PHE A 41 29.37 -3.15 27.28
N ASP A 42 28.44 -2.90 28.21
CA ASP A 42 28.31 -3.50 29.55
C ASP A 42 27.21 -4.55 29.67
N HIS A 43 26.45 -4.81 28.60
CA HIS A 43 25.39 -5.81 28.58
C HIS A 43 25.97 -7.23 28.62
N SER A 44 25.28 -8.13 29.33
CA SER A 44 25.57 -9.56 29.21
C SER A 44 25.34 -10.04 27.76
N ALA A 45 25.96 -11.16 27.38
CA ALA A 45 25.80 -11.69 26.04
C ALA A 45 24.32 -11.99 25.70
N ASP A 46 23.54 -12.47 26.67
CA ASP A 46 22.11 -12.75 26.50
C ASP A 46 21.27 -11.47 26.42
N GLU A 47 21.57 -10.43 27.21
CA GLU A 47 20.89 -9.12 27.11
C GLU A 47 21.18 -8.44 25.77
N TYR A 48 22.42 -8.48 25.31
CA TYR A 48 22.81 -7.93 24.01
C TYR A 48 22.16 -8.70 22.86
N LEU A 49 22.17 -10.04 22.91
CA LEU A 49 21.50 -10.89 21.94
C LEU A 49 20.00 -10.57 21.83
N ALA A 50 19.36 -10.37 22.99
CA ALA A 50 17.93 -10.10 23.08
C ALA A 50 17.52 -8.68 22.69
N ASN A 51 18.43 -7.70 22.59
CA ASN A 51 18.06 -6.30 22.36
C ASN A 51 18.77 -5.64 21.16
N ASP A 52 20.08 -5.84 21.02
CA ASP A 52 20.91 -4.99 20.16
C ASP A 52 21.63 -5.74 19.04
N ALA A 53 21.82 -7.07 19.17
CA ALA A 53 22.54 -7.85 18.16
C ALA A 53 21.91 -7.76 16.76
N LEU A 54 20.56 -7.78 16.67
CA LEU A 54 19.85 -7.60 15.41
C LEU A 54 20.06 -6.20 14.81
N ARG A 55 20.11 -5.17 15.66
CA ARG A 55 20.35 -3.80 15.24
C ARG A 55 21.76 -3.64 14.68
N ASP A 56 22.76 -4.19 15.36
CA ASP A 56 24.15 -4.16 14.90
C ASP A 56 24.36 -4.98 13.63
N LEU A 57 23.70 -6.13 13.49
CA LEU A 57 23.65 -6.84 12.22
C LEU A 57 23.17 -5.91 11.09
N PHE A 58 22.09 -5.15 11.32
CA PHE A 58 21.52 -4.23 10.34
C PHE A 58 22.42 -3.04 10.00
N LEU A 59 23.17 -2.52 10.98
CA LEU A 59 24.08 -1.39 10.76
C LEU A 59 25.40 -1.78 10.10
N THR A 60 25.90 -2.99 10.37
CA THR A 60 27.27 -3.39 10.03
C THR A 60 27.36 -4.41 8.90
N SER A 61 26.24 -5.04 8.52
CA SER A 61 26.20 -6.01 7.43
C SER A 61 25.75 -5.37 6.11
N PRO A 62 26.44 -5.63 4.99
CA PRO A 62 25.88 -5.33 3.68
C PRO A 62 24.67 -6.24 3.43
N HIS A 63 23.50 -5.63 3.18
CA HIS A 63 22.22 -6.31 2.96
C HIS A 63 21.78 -7.26 4.10
N PRO A 64 21.48 -6.74 5.30
CA PRO A 64 21.21 -7.54 6.50
C PRO A 64 20.00 -8.46 6.36
N LEU A 65 18.91 -7.98 5.76
CA LEU A 65 17.70 -8.77 5.53
C LEU A 65 17.99 -9.98 4.63
N ARG A 66 18.77 -9.80 3.57
CA ARG A 66 19.19 -10.90 2.68
C ARG A 66 20.04 -11.94 3.41
N LYS A 67 20.83 -11.54 4.39
CA LYS A 67 21.64 -12.44 5.22
C LYS A 67 20.76 -13.30 6.13
N LEU A 68 19.73 -12.70 6.74
CA LEU A 68 18.75 -13.41 7.57
C LEU A 68 17.95 -14.43 6.74
N LEU A 69 17.51 -14.03 5.55
CA LEU A 69 16.74 -14.89 4.62
C LEU A 69 17.54 -16.08 4.04
N LYS A 70 18.81 -16.29 4.44
CA LYS A 70 19.56 -17.52 4.11
C LYS A 70 19.18 -18.69 5.01
N ASN A 71 18.65 -18.42 6.21
CA ASN A 71 18.11 -19.46 7.07
C ASN A 71 16.70 -19.83 6.57
N PRO A 72 16.42 -21.10 6.21
CA PRO A 72 15.12 -21.52 5.67
C PRO A 72 13.94 -21.32 6.62
N SER A 73 14.15 -21.45 7.94
CA SER A 73 13.10 -21.25 8.94
C SER A 73 12.72 -19.78 9.06
N ILE A 74 13.71 -18.88 9.05
CA ILE A 74 13.48 -17.42 9.01
C ILE A 74 12.79 -17.02 7.70
N GLU A 75 13.26 -17.52 6.56
CA GLU A 75 12.63 -17.30 5.25
C GLU A 75 11.15 -17.72 5.28
N SER A 76 10.88 -18.97 5.67
CA SER A 76 9.53 -19.53 5.68
C SER A 76 8.58 -18.78 6.63
N HIS A 77 9.07 -18.28 7.77
CA HIS A 77 8.24 -17.54 8.72
C HIS A 77 7.88 -16.15 8.20
N LEU A 78 8.85 -15.41 7.64
CA LEU A 78 8.62 -14.08 7.08
C LEU A 78 7.81 -14.12 5.77
N GLU A 79 7.84 -15.25 5.05
CA GLU A 79 7.07 -15.48 3.82
C GLU A 79 5.71 -16.17 4.06
N ARG A 80 5.29 -16.34 5.32
CA ARG A 80 4.09 -17.11 5.66
C ARG A 80 2.82 -16.53 5.02
N ASP A 81 1.88 -17.40 4.71
CA ASP A 81 0.62 -17.00 4.09
C ASP A 81 -0.28 -16.27 5.11
N VAL A 82 -1.21 -15.43 4.65
CA VAL A 82 -2.18 -14.73 5.53
C VAL A 82 -2.97 -15.71 6.41
N THR A 83 -3.23 -16.92 5.93
CA THR A 83 -3.91 -17.99 6.69
C THR A 83 -3.11 -18.49 7.89
N GLN A 84 -1.81 -18.21 7.95
CA GLN A 84 -0.89 -18.58 9.04
C GLN A 84 -0.61 -17.41 10.00
N VAL A 85 -1.34 -16.30 9.85
CA VAL A 85 -1.17 -15.11 10.67
C VAL A 85 -2.40 -14.93 11.54
N TYR A 86 -2.20 -14.91 12.85
CA TYR A 86 -3.23 -14.45 13.77
C TYR A 86 -3.26 -12.92 13.74
N PHE A 87 -4.44 -12.34 13.58
CA PHE A 87 -4.64 -10.91 13.70
C PHE A 87 -5.56 -10.62 14.87
N ASP A 88 -5.13 -9.71 15.74
CA ASP A 88 -5.91 -9.28 16.89
C ASP A 88 -7.29 -8.74 16.46
N GLU A 89 -8.35 -9.21 17.10
CA GLU A 89 -9.73 -8.91 16.68
C GLU A 89 -10.09 -7.43 16.89
N VAL A 90 -9.45 -6.78 17.87
CA VAL A 90 -9.74 -5.40 18.29
C VAL A 90 -8.96 -4.40 17.45
N THR A 91 -7.64 -4.54 17.45
CA THR A 91 -6.69 -3.63 16.81
C THR A 91 -6.54 -3.94 15.33
N GLY A 92 -6.63 -5.22 14.96
CA GLY A 92 -6.33 -5.74 13.64
C GLY A 92 -4.85 -6.03 13.37
N ASP A 93 -3.97 -5.78 14.34
CA ASP A 93 -2.54 -6.01 14.17
C ASP A 93 -2.20 -7.51 14.07
N PRO A 94 -1.23 -7.89 13.23
CA PRO A 94 -0.71 -9.24 13.24
C PRO A 94 0.03 -9.50 14.55
N LEU A 95 -0.14 -10.70 15.10
CA LEU A 95 0.68 -11.18 16.19
C LEU A 95 2.07 -11.55 15.65
N LEU A 96 3.02 -10.65 15.85
CA LEU A 96 4.40 -10.81 15.39
C LEU A 96 5.30 -11.28 16.54
N ALA A 97 6.32 -12.03 16.18
CA ALA A 97 7.44 -12.29 17.08
C ALA A 97 8.24 -10.98 17.31
N PRO A 98 8.86 -10.75 18.50
CA PRO A 98 9.65 -9.55 18.77
C PRO A 98 10.73 -9.25 17.71
N SER A 99 11.53 -10.24 17.32
CA SER A 99 12.54 -10.12 16.28
C SER A 99 11.93 -9.84 14.91
N GLU A 100 10.75 -10.41 14.60
CA GLU A 100 10.04 -10.14 13.35
C GLU A 100 9.61 -8.66 13.28
N GLN A 101 9.01 -8.14 14.35
CA GLN A 101 8.64 -6.73 14.44
C GLN A 101 9.87 -5.80 14.27
N ARG A 102 10.99 -6.14 14.93
CA ARG A 102 12.24 -5.37 14.80
C ARG A 102 12.82 -5.42 13.40
N ILE A 103 12.81 -6.58 12.73
CA ILE A 103 13.25 -6.70 11.32
C ILE A 103 12.48 -5.72 10.46
N TYR A 104 11.15 -5.69 10.59
CA TYR A 104 10.29 -4.78 9.81
C TYR A 104 10.57 -3.31 10.11
N ASN A 105 10.82 -2.97 11.37
CA ASN A 105 11.16 -1.60 11.78
C ASN A 105 12.56 -1.18 11.31
N LEU A 106 13.54 -2.07 11.36
CA LEU A 106 14.93 -1.81 10.96
C LEU A 106 15.09 -1.77 9.44
N ALA A 107 14.42 -2.65 8.69
CA ALA A 107 14.47 -2.67 7.23
C ALA A 107 14.02 -1.34 6.61
N ARG A 108 13.07 -0.65 7.27
CA ARG A 108 12.62 0.69 6.88
C ARG A 108 13.63 1.81 7.11
N ARG A 109 14.62 1.60 7.99
CA ARG A 109 15.66 2.60 8.30
C ARG A 109 16.88 2.47 7.38
N ILE A 110 16.91 1.47 6.51
CA ILE A 110 17.98 1.33 5.52
C ILE A 110 17.64 2.22 4.33
N ASP A 111 18.60 3.01 3.82
CA ASP A 111 18.46 3.98 2.72
C ASP A 111 18.07 3.40 1.35
N SER A 112 17.60 2.16 1.31
CA SER A 112 17.10 1.48 0.11
C SER A 112 15.60 1.30 0.27
N GLU A 113 14.81 2.17 -0.37
CA GLU A 113 13.35 2.06 -0.39
C GLU A 113 12.84 0.68 -0.85
N ASP A 114 13.66 -0.02 -1.67
CA ASP A 114 13.42 -1.39 -2.15
C ASP A 114 13.43 -2.46 -1.04
N MET A 115 13.80 -2.10 0.20
CA MET A 115 13.80 -2.98 1.37
C MET A 115 12.72 -2.64 2.41
N HIS A 116 11.77 -1.76 2.07
CA HIS A 116 10.65 -1.41 2.95
C HIS A 116 9.56 -2.50 2.95
N ILE A 117 9.50 -3.34 3.97
CA ILE A 117 8.43 -4.33 4.18
C ILE A 117 7.09 -3.59 4.41
N PRO A 118 5.93 -4.03 3.86
CA PRO A 118 4.79 -3.17 3.49
C PRO A 118 3.95 -2.66 4.66
N PHE A 119 4.34 -3.01 5.87
CA PHE A 119 3.67 -2.57 7.06
C PHE A 119 4.41 -1.37 7.60
N ARG A 120 3.68 -0.29 7.84
CA ARG A 120 4.34 0.90 8.37
C ARG A 120 4.75 0.61 9.81
N SER A 121 6.05 0.73 10.07
CA SER A 121 6.59 0.75 11.43
C SER A 121 5.80 1.73 12.31
N VAL A 122 5.69 1.38 13.59
CA VAL A 122 5.31 2.35 14.62
C VAL A 122 6.21 3.59 14.50
N GLN A 123 5.68 4.78 14.79
CA GLN A 123 6.45 6.02 14.65
C GLN A 123 7.78 5.91 15.44
N PRO A 124 8.94 6.38 14.93
CA PRO A 124 10.22 6.21 15.60
C PRO A 124 10.28 6.74 17.04
N ASN A 125 9.53 7.82 17.33
CA ASN A 125 9.36 8.39 18.68
C ASN A 125 8.45 7.56 19.62
N LYS A 126 7.93 6.44 19.13
CA LYS A 126 7.08 5.46 19.82
C LYS A 126 7.70 4.06 19.78
N GLN A 127 8.98 4.00 19.43
CA GLN A 127 9.79 2.81 19.49
C GLN A 127 10.79 2.93 20.64
N THR A 128 11.15 1.80 21.25
CA THR A 128 12.33 1.74 22.12
C THR A 128 13.59 2.01 21.30
N GLU A 129 14.72 2.24 21.97
CA GLU A 129 16.00 2.42 21.29
C GLU A 129 16.39 1.19 20.44
N ALA A 130 15.99 -0.01 20.88
CA ALA A 130 16.13 -1.27 20.16
C ALA A 130 15.16 -1.43 18.96
N GLY A 131 14.16 -0.54 18.83
CA GLY A 131 13.18 -0.57 17.75
C GLY A 131 11.92 -1.39 18.05
N ASP A 132 11.69 -1.78 19.31
CA ASP A 132 10.42 -2.39 19.74
C ASP A 132 9.30 -1.36 19.75
N THR A 133 8.07 -1.81 19.53
CA THR A 133 6.92 -0.96 19.84
C THR A 133 6.82 -0.79 21.36
N SER A 134 6.75 0.45 21.86
CA SER A 134 6.56 0.69 23.29
C SER A 134 5.29 0.00 23.79
N ASP A 135 5.40 -0.79 24.85
CA ASP A 135 4.24 -1.47 25.45
C ASP A 135 3.17 -0.45 25.85
N ILE A 136 1.91 -0.77 25.58
CA ILE A 136 0.76 0.07 25.87
C ILE A 136 0.71 0.45 27.35
N ILE A 137 1.16 -0.43 28.25
CA ILE A 137 1.20 -0.15 29.70
C ILE A 137 2.15 1.01 30.06
N THR A 138 3.07 1.36 29.16
CA THR A 138 4.01 2.47 29.35
C THR A 138 3.44 3.81 28.90
N TYR A 139 2.22 3.84 28.31
CA TYR A 139 1.55 5.09 27.99
C TYR A 139 1.01 5.82 29.23
N PRO A 140 0.91 7.16 29.20
CA PRO A 140 0.38 7.91 30.33
C PRO A 140 -1.04 7.46 30.72
N PRO A 141 -1.40 7.43 32.01
CA PRO A 141 -2.76 7.06 32.45
C PRO A 141 -3.84 7.89 31.76
N GLY A 142 -4.95 7.24 31.34
CA GLY A 142 -6.04 7.90 30.60
C GLY A 142 -5.80 8.05 29.09
N CYS A 143 -4.63 7.63 28.59
CA CYS A 143 -4.34 7.58 27.16
C CYS A 143 -4.79 6.28 26.48
N ASP A 144 -5.67 5.49 27.10
CA ASP A 144 -6.26 4.30 26.47
C ASP A 144 -7.01 4.62 25.17
N VAL A 145 -7.41 5.87 24.96
CA VAL A 145 -8.01 6.32 23.69
C VAL A 145 -6.93 6.53 22.60
N LEU A 146 -5.65 6.71 22.97
CA LEU A 146 -4.51 6.65 22.03
C LEU A 146 -4.29 5.23 21.48
N ARG A 147 -4.94 4.19 22.04
CA ARG A 147 -5.07 2.85 21.41
C ARG A 147 -5.68 2.89 20.01
N TYR A 148 -6.17 4.04 19.54
CA TYR A 148 -6.84 4.16 18.25
C TYR A 148 -6.14 5.13 17.30
N ASN A 149 -5.02 5.75 17.71
CA ASN A 149 -4.30 6.63 16.81
C ASN A 149 -3.63 5.82 15.69
N SER A 150 -3.94 6.18 14.44
CA SER A 150 -3.46 5.57 13.19
C SER A 150 -1.94 5.66 12.93
N GLY A 151 -1.12 5.92 13.96
CA GLY A 151 0.34 5.83 13.92
C GLY A 151 0.91 4.76 14.86
N ASN A 152 0.07 4.09 15.65
CA ASN A 152 0.48 3.18 16.72
C ASN A 152 0.34 1.69 16.34
N HIS A 153 -0.29 1.38 15.22
CA HIS A 153 -0.57 0.00 14.80
C HIS A 153 0.15 -0.34 13.51
N PHE A 154 0.64 -1.56 13.42
CA PHE A 154 1.28 -2.10 12.23
C PHE A 154 0.33 -2.13 11.03
N VAL A 155 -0.98 -2.27 11.29
CA VAL A 155 -2.04 -2.19 10.27
C VAL A 155 -2.65 -0.81 10.08
N SER A 156 -2.16 0.22 10.77
CA SER A 156 -2.80 1.55 10.69
C SER A 156 -2.62 2.24 9.35
N ARG A 157 -1.52 1.98 8.64
CA ARG A 157 -1.23 2.58 7.33
C ARG A 157 -0.53 1.57 6.41
N PRO A 158 -0.95 1.45 5.14
CA PRO A 158 -0.17 0.70 4.17
C PRO A 158 1.18 1.38 3.90
N ALA A 159 2.22 0.60 3.58
CA ALA A 159 3.35 1.13 2.85
C ALA A 159 2.91 1.35 1.40
N ASN A 160 2.52 2.58 1.10
CA ASN A 160 1.94 2.98 -0.18
C ASN A 160 2.74 2.49 -1.39
N ILE A 161 4.07 2.35 -1.26
CA ILE A 161 4.97 1.89 -2.33
C ILE A 161 4.73 0.44 -2.76
N ASN A 162 4.51 -0.48 -1.82
CA ASN A 162 4.30 -1.90 -2.15
C ASN A 162 2.87 -2.15 -2.64
N VAL A 163 1.90 -1.42 -2.06
CA VAL A 163 0.52 -1.41 -2.58
C VAL A 163 0.51 -0.91 -4.01
N PHE A 164 1.29 0.14 -4.28
CA PHE A 164 1.44 0.70 -5.59
C PHE A 164 2.05 -0.33 -6.56
N ASP A 165 3.18 -0.94 -6.22
CA ASP A 165 3.89 -1.84 -7.13
C ASP A 165 3.08 -3.11 -7.43
N GLU A 166 2.47 -3.75 -6.44
CA GLU A 166 1.64 -4.96 -6.66
C GLU A 166 0.37 -4.65 -7.49
N ASN A 167 -0.37 -3.60 -7.11
CA ASN A 167 -1.63 -3.29 -7.79
C ASN A 167 -1.40 -2.69 -9.19
N SER A 168 -0.26 -2.03 -9.40
CA SER A 168 0.14 -1.52 -10.71
C SER A 168 0.22 -2.64 -11.74
N GLN A 169 0.84 -3.77 -11.40
CA GLN A 169 1.07 -4.87 -12.36
C GLN A 169 -0.22 -5.47 -12.91
N ARG A 170 -1.28 -5.54 -12.09
CA ARG A 170 -2.59 -6.03 -12.56
C ARG A 170 -3.23 -5.05 -13.52
N CYS A 171 -3.22 -3.75 -13.18
CA CYS A 171 -3.85 -2.72 -14.00
C CYS A 171 -3.06 -2.48 -15.30
N LEU A 172 -1.73 -2.38 -15.22
CA LEU A 172 -0.83 -2.14 -16.35
C LEU A 172 -0.95 -3.22 -17.43
N ARG A 173 -1.13 -4.49 -17.04
CA ARG A 173 -1.35 -5.61 -17.98
C ARG A 173 -2.62 -5.46 -18.83
N LYS A 174 -3.57 -4.61 -18.42
CA LYS A 174 -4.78 -4.33 -19.21
C LYS A 174 -4.52 -3.30 -20.31
N GLY A 175 -3.44 -2.51 -20.21
CA GLY A 175 -3.09 -1.50 -21.19
C GLY A 175 -2.77 -2.11 -22.54
N GLU A 176 -3.65 -1.91 -23.51
CA GLU A 176 -3.49 -2.34 -24.89
C GLU A 176 -4.35 -1.49 -25.82
N GLY A 177 -3.95 -1.39 -27.10
CA GLY A 177 -4.68 -0.62 -28.10
C GLY A 177 -4.79 0.85 -27.73
N ASN A 178 -6.03 1.32 -27.51
CA ASN A 178 -6.35 2.69 -27.15
C ASN A 178 -6.52 2.92 -25.63
N LEU A 179 -6.31 1.89 -24.80
CA LEU A 179 -6.30 2.01 -23.35
C LEU A 179 -4.87 2.13 -22.83
N HIS A 180 -4.60 3.25 -22.18
CA HIS A 180 -3.35 3.58 -21.51
C HIS A 180 -3.59 3.59 -20.01
N VAL A 181 -2.92 2.71 -19.28
CA VAL A 181 -2.99 2.68 -17.81
C VAL A 181 -1.74 3.36 -17.27
N ILE A 182 -1.91 4.50 -16.61
CA ILE A 182 -0.84 5.29 -16.04
C ILE A 182 -0.83 5.04 -14.53
N PHE A 183 0.09 4.18 -14.10
CA PHE A 183 0.30 3.84 -12.70
C PHE A 183 1.75 4.23 -12.35
N LYS A 184 1.99 5.53 -12.12
CA LYS A 184 3.35 6.08 -11.87
C LYS A 184 3.42 6.92 -10.59
N ARG A 185 4.56 6.84 -9.86
CA ARG A 185 4.83 7.68 -8.68
C ARG A 185 4.86 9.16 -9.09
N GLY A 186 4.33 10.04 -8.24
CA GLY A 186 4.24 11.48 -8.51
C GLY A 186 2.83 12.00 -8.25
N TYR A 187 2.50 13.11 -8.91
CA TYR A 187 1.24 13.82 -8.72
C TYR A 187 0.42 13.85 -10.02
N LEU A 188 -0.87 14.15 -9.89
CA LEU A 188 -1.81 14.12 -11.00
C LEU A 188 -1.40 15.07 -12.13
N GLU A 189 -0.96 16.29 -11.82
CA GLU A 189 -0.51 17.29 -12.80
C GLU A 189 0.55 16.73 -13.76
N ASP A 190 1.58 16.07 -13.22
CA ASP A 190 2.64 15.44 -14.02
C ASP A 190 2.08 14.39 -14.98
N ARG A 191 1.04 13.66 -14.56
CA ARG A 191 0.39 12.64 -15.38
C ARG A 191 -0.49 13.25 -16.46
N LEU A 192 -1.16 14.36 -16.17
CA LEU A 192 -1.97 15.08 -17.14
C LEU A 192 -1.11 15.71 -18.24
N HIS A 193 0.06 16.25 -17.89
CA HIS A 193 1.04 16.68 -18.88
C HIS A 193 1.51 15.53 -19.77
N GLU A 194 1.80 14.36 -19.19
CA GLU A 194 2.16 13.16 -19.96
C GLU A 194 1.02 12.74 -20.93
N VAL A 195 -0.24 12.76 -20.48
CA VAL A 195 -1.40 12.46 -21.32
C VAL A 195 -1.51 13.40 -22.52
N LYS A 196 -1.31 14.70 -22.28
CA LYS A 196 -1.33 15.72 -23.33
C LYS A 196 -0.23 15.49 -24.38
N GLU A 197 0.99 15.23 -23.93
CA GLU A 197 2.13 14.93 -24.80
C GLU A 197 1.93 13.64 -25.60
N LEU A 198 1.48 12.55 -24.95
CA LEU A 198 1.20 11.28 -25.60
C LEU A 198 0.12 11.42 -26.68
N THR A 199 -0.95 12.16 -26.38
CA THR A 199 -2.04 12.41 -27.34
C THR A 199 -1.54 13.20 -28.55
N ALA A 200 -0.72 14.23 -28.33
CA ALA A 200 -0.12 15.01 -29.42
C ALA A 200 0.82 14.15 -30.29
N ASN A 201 1.55 13.20 -29.70
CA ASN A 201 2.37 12.24 -30.44
C ASN A 201 1.51 11.32 -31.31
N MET A 202 0.43 10.75 -30.74
CA MET A 202 -0.50 9.89 -31.45
C MET A 202 -1.18 10.60 -32.64
N HIS A 203 -1.46 11.90 -32.51
CA HIS A 203 -1.94 12.71 -33.62
C HIS A 203 -0.95 12.73 -34.79
N ARG A 204 0.34 12.97 -34.49
CA ARG A 204 1.41 12.99 -35.47
C ARG A 204 1.60 11.63 -36.15
N ASP A 205 1.35 10.56 -35.41
CA ASP A 205 1.38 9.18 -35.92
C ASP A 205 0.11 8.80 -36.70
N GLY A 206 -0.84 9.71 -36.85
CA GLY A 206 -2.06 9.52 -37.65
C GLY A 206 -3.15 8.70 -36.95
N VAL A 207 -3.06 8.51 -35.63
CA VAL A 207 -4.11 7.89 -34.82
C VAL A 207 -5.34 8.80 -34.82
N LYS A 208 -6.52 8.22 -35.03
CA LYS A 208 -7.80 8.97 -35.09
C LYS A 208 -8.84 8.52 -34.07
N GLN A 209 -8.60 7.40 -33.41
CA GLN A 209 -9.55 6.86 -32.44
C GLN A 209 -9.36 7.55 -31.09
N PRO A 210 -10.43 7.71 -30.29
CA PRO A 210 -10.31 8.19 -28.91
C PRO A 210 -9.34 7.33 -28.10
N GLN A 211 -8.56 8.00 -27.26
CA GLN A 211 -7.56 7.39 -26.39
C GLN A 211 -8.03 7.52 -24.94
N TYR A 212 -7.95 6.43 -24.19
CA TYR A 212 -8.43 6.33 -22.82
C TYR A 212 -7.24 6.24 -21.88
N PHE A 213 -7.13 7.18 -20.95
CA PHE A 213 -6.06 7.22 -19.97
C PHE A 213 -6.64 6.98 -18.58
N VAL A 214 -6.44 5.78 -18.04
CA VAL A 214 -6.75 5.46 -16.64
C VAL A 214 -5.54 5.81 -15.79
N ILE A 215 -5.65 6.88 -15.01
CA ILE A 215 -4.58 7.46 -14.21
C ILE A 215 -4.80 7.11 -12.75
N TYR A 216 -3.86 6.39 -12.16
CA TYR A 216 -3.75 6.22 -10.71
C TYR A 216 -2.63 7.11 -10.19
N SER A 217 -2.95 8.04 -9.29
CA SER A 217 -1.96 8.99 -8.75
C SER A 217 -2.40 9.54 -7.40
N ARG A 218 -1.45 10.16 -6.69
CA ARG A 218 -1.80 11.15 -5.66
C ARG A 218 -2.38 12.39 -6.31
N HIS A 219 -3.29 13.05 -5.62
CA HIS A 219 -4.00 14.21 -6.16
C HIS A 219 -3.08 15.40 -6.33
N SER A 220 -2.35 15.79 -5.29
CA SER A 220 -1.48 16.96 -5.35
C SER A 220 -0.28 16.81 -4.42
N ALA A 221 0.70 17.71 -4.57
CA ALA A 221 1.81 17.79 -3.62
C ALA A 221 1.35 18.20 -2.21
N GLN A 222 0.20 18.88 -2.12
CA GLN A 222 -0.37 19.40 -0.88
C GLN A 222 -1.23 18.36 -0.15
N GLU A 223 -1.78 17.38 -0.87
CA GLU A 223 -2.66 16.35 -0.34
C GLU A 223 -2.13 14.95 -0.70
N GLY A 224 -1.84 14.14 0.31
CA GLY A 224 -1.25 12.80 0.14
C GLY A 224 -2.24 11.71 -0.28
N HIS A 225 -3.49 12.08 -0.54
CA HIS A 225 -4.59 11.18 -0.86
C HIS A 225 -4.48 10.61 -2.29
N PHE A 226 -4.88 9.34 -2.44
CA PHE A 226 -4.86 8.62 -3.71
C PHE A 226 -6.27 8.52 -4.29
N GLY A 227 -6.33 8.59 -5.62
CA GLY A 227 -7.54 8.28 -6.35
C GLY A 227 -7.23 8.08 -7.82
N VAL A 228 -8.29 8.07 -8.62
CA VAL A 228 -8.22 7.66 -10.02
C VAL A 228 -8.86 8.70 -10.90
N SER A 229 -8.37 8.81 -12.11
CA SER A 229 -9.06 9.52 -13.18
C SER A 229 -9.12 8.69 -14.45
N LEU A 230 -10.18 8.88 -15.21
CA LEU A 230 -10.25 8.45 -16.60
C LEU A 230 -10.35 9.71 -17.47
N VAL A 231 -9.30 9.94 -18.26
CA VAL A 231 -9.25 11.04 -19.22
C VAL A 231 -9.41 10.46 -20.62
N ILE A 232 -10.40 10.93 -21.36
CA ILE A 232 -10.63 10.53 -22.75
C ILE A 232 -10.14 11.66 -23.64
N MET A 233 -9.18 11.36 -24.51
CA MET A 233 -8.56 12.33 -25.41
C MET A 233 -8.89 12.00 -26.85
N ASP A 234 -9.13 13.04 -27.64
CA ASP A 234 -9.10 12.94 -29.10
C ASP A 234 -7.67 13.25 -29.58
N PRO A 235 -6.98 12.36 -30.30
CA PRO A 235 -5.74 12.73 -30.96
C PRO A 235 -5.87 13.97 -31.84
N ALA A 236 -7.03 14.21 -32.48
CA ALA A 236 -7.24 15.42 -33.28
C ALA A 236 -7.28 16.72 -32.46
N ASN A 237 -7.48 16.63 -31.13
CA ASN A 237 -7.48 17.75 -30.20
C ASN A 237 -6.73 17.41 -28.91
N ALA A 238 -5.40 17.34 -28.99
CA ALA A 238 -4.57 16.99 -27.84
C ALA A 238 -4.55 18.04 -26.72
N ASP A 239 -5.00 19.27 -26.99
CA ASP A 239 -4.97 20.37 -26.01
C ASP A 239 -6.13 20.34 -25.01
N PHE A 240 -7.18 19.56 -25.27
CA PHE A 240 -8.36 19.53 -24.42
C PHE A 240 -9.03 18.16 -24.42
N PRO A 241 -9.40 17.60 -23.25
CA PRO A 241 -10.04 16.29 -23.18
C PRO A 241 -11.45 16.32 -23.75
N GLN A 242 -11.89 15.19 -24.30
CA GLN A 242 -13.28 14.99 -24.68
C GLN A 242 -14.19 14.75 -23.47
N ARG A 243 -13.66 14.07 -22.44
CA ARG A 243 -14.39 13.72 -21.20
C ARG A 243 -13.40 13.42 -20.08
N VAL A 244 -13.76 13.81 -18.86
CA VAL A 244 -12.96 13.54 -17.65
C VAL A 244 -13.86 12.96 -16.57
N MET A 245 -13.49 11.80 -16.04
CA MET A 245 -14.14 11.20 -14.88
C MET A 245 -13.12 11.08 -13.74
N ILE A 246 -13.52 11.44 -12.53
CA ILE A 246 -12.67 11.36 -11.34
C ILE A 246 -13.32 10.40 -10.34
N CYS A 247 -12.54 9.46 -9.81
CA CYS A 247 -12.96 8.58 -8.74
C CYS A 247 -12.15 8.86 -7.48
N ASP A 248 -12.81 9.42 -6.48
CA ASP A 248 -12.34 9.48 -5.10
C ASP A 248 -12.95 8.32 -4.29
N THR A 249 -12.28 7.94 -3.21
CA THR A 249 -12.71 6.95 -2.22
C THR A 249 -13.53 7.60 -1.11
N LEU A 250 -13.56 8.94 -1.06
CA LEU A 250 -14.11 9.73 0.01
C LEU A 250 -15.33 10.53 -0.45
N LEU A 251 -16.52 10.10 -0.01
CA LEU A 251 -17.73 10.90 -0.11
C LEU A 251 -18.23 11.19 1.31
N LYS A 252 -18.34 12.48 1.65
CA LYS A 252 -19.29 12.90 2.68
C LYS A 252 -20.64 12.95 1.99
N ASP A 253 -21.69 12.51 2.68
CA ASP A 253 -23.05 12.42 2.15
C ASP A 253 -23.34 13.51 1.08
N LEU A 254 -23.70 13.08 -0.13
CA LEU A 254 -24.02 13.99 -1.23
C LEU A 254 -25.02 15.04 -0.74
N PRO A 255 -24.82 16.34 -1.05
CA PRO A 255 -24.12 16.85 -2.24
C PRO A 255 -22.72 17.44 -1.97
N HIS A 256 -22.05 17.10 -0.88
CA HIS A 256 -20.79 17.78 -0.51
C HIS A 256 -19.55 17.00 -0.95
N HIS A 257 -18.83 17.53 -1.95
CA HIS A 257 -17.49 17.04 -2.28
C HIS A 257 -16.52 17.27 -1.11
N PRO A 258 -15.54 16.38 -0.91
CA PRO A 258 -14.52 16.58 0.10
C PRO A 258 -13.68 17.83 -0.18
N ARG A 259 -13.02 18.36 0.87
CA ARG A 259 -12.24 19.61 0.78
C ARG A 259 -11.14 19.57 -0.28
N TRP A 260 -10.60 18.40 -0.57
CA TRP A 260 -9.53 18.25 -1.57
C TRP A 260 -10.05 18.16 -3.02
N TRP A 261 -11.36 18.10 -3.25
CA TRP A 261 -11.94 18.15 -4.60
C TRP A 261 -11.46 19.36 -5.39
N SER A 262 -11.35 20.53 -4.74
CA SER A 262 -10.82 21.73 -5.39
C SER A 262 -9.37 21.59 -5.84
N PHE A 263 -8.56 20.77 -5.17
CA PHE A 263 -7.19 20.51 -5.62
C PHE A 263 -7.21 19.73 -6.94
N PHE A 264 -8.05 18.70 -7.08
CA PHE A 264 -8.19 17.99 -8.35
C PHE A 264 -8.59 18.92 -9.50
N ILE A 265 -9.63 19.73 -9.29
CA ILE A 265 -10.08 20.69 -10.31
C ILE A 265 -8.93 21.63 -10.68
N SER A 266 -8.15 22.09 -9.70
CA SER A 266 -6.98 22.94 -9.94
C SER A 266 -5.91 22.23 -10.77
N GLU A 267 -5.57 20.97 -10.48
CA GLU A 267 -4.56 20.24 -11.27
C GLU A 267 -4.98 20.09 -12.73
N TYR A 268 -6.26 19.81 -12.99
CA TYR A 268 -6.79 19.77 -14.36
C TYR A 268 -6.76 21.13 -15.04
N SER A 269 -7.16 22.18 -14.32
CA SER A 269 -7.20 23.56 -14.84
C SER A 269 -5.79 24.07 -15.17
N ASN A 270 -4.77 23.68 -14.39
CA ASN A 270 -3.38 24.02 -14.67
C ASN A 270 -2.89 23.48 -16.02
N VAL A 271 -3.35 22.29 -16.43
CA VAL A 271 -2.87 21.60 -17.63
C VAL A 271 -3.73 21.89 -18.88
N PHE A 272 -5.06 21.90 -18.72
CA PHE A 272 -6.02 22.02 -19.84
C PHE A 272 -6.78 23.36 -19.86
N GLY A 273 -6.52 24.24 -18.90
CA GLY A 273 -7.23 25.51 -18.71
C GLY A 273 -8.57 25.36 -17.96
N ASP A 274 -9.07 26.46 -17.40
CA ASP A 274 -10.22 26.48 -16.48
C ASP A 274 -11.50 25.85 -17.04
N ALA A 275 -11.69 25.87 -18.37
CA ALA A 275 -12.88 25.32 -19.02
C ALA A 275 -13.04 23.80 -18.80
N VAL A 276 -11.97 23.09 -18.46
CA VAL A 276 -12.02 21.64 -18.18
C VAL A 276 -12.86 21.32 -16.95
N ALA A 277 -13.02 22.27 -16.01
CA ALA A 277 -13.78 22.06 -14.79
C ALA A 277 -15.26 21.69 -15.07
N GLU A 278 -15.82 22.16 -16.19
CA GLU A 278 -17.18 21.86 -16.64
C GLU A 278 -17.33 20.44 -17.23
N LEU A 279 -16.22 19.79 -17.58
CA LEU A 279 -16.20 18.42 -18.11
C LEU A 279 -15.99 17.34 -17.04
N ILE A 280 -15.62 17.75 -15.82
CA ILE A 280 -15.25 16.83 -14.76
C ILE A 280 -16.49 16.21 -14.15
N GLU A 281 -16.61 14.90 -14.35
CA GLU A 281 -17.67 14.08 -13.78
C GLU A 281 -17.18 13.37 -12.51
N ASP A 282 -17.97 13.46 -11.45
CA ASP A 282 -17.70 12.75 -10.19
C ASP A 282 -18.21 11.31 -10.27
N LEU A 283 -17.28 10.37 -10.31
CA LEU A 283 -17.48 8.92 -10.33
C LEU A 283 -16.95 8.27 -9.04
N SER A 284 -16.95 9.02 -7.93
CA SER A 284 -16.42 8.59 -6.65
C SER A 284 -17.26 7.50 -5.99
N HIS A 285 -16.57 6.61 -5.25
CA HIS A 285 -17.17 5.53 -4.49
C HIS A 285 -16.92 5.74 -2.99
N PRO A 286 -17.94 5.76 -2.10
CA PRO A 286 -17.80 6.06 -0.67
C PRO A 286 -17.22 4.90 0.15
N LEU A 287 -16.06 4.42 -0.27
CA LEU A 287 -15.39 3.24 0.30
C LEU A 287 -14.57 3.56 1.53
N GLN A 288 -14.12 4.80 1.72
CA GLN A 288 -13.31 5.16 2.86
C GLN A 288 -14.11 6.06 3.82
N LYS A 289 -14.10 5.71 5.10
CA LYS A 289 -14.75 6.50 6.14
C LYS A 289 -13.78 7.58 6.63
N VAL A 290 -14.08 8.85 6.39
CA VAL A 290 -13.41 9.95 7.10
C VAL A 290 -14.00 10.04 8.49
N ASN A 291 -13.31 9.48 9.48
CA ASN A 291 -13.68 9.77 10.86
C ASN A 291 -13.41 11.25 11.17
N ILE A 292 -14.42 11.96 11.67
CA ILE A 292 -14.29 13.34 12.16
C ILE A 292 -13.80 13.27 13.60
N HIS A 293 -13.02 14.28 14.06
CA HIS A 293 -12.67 14.37 15.48
C HIS A 293 -13.94 14.34 16.35
N GLY A 294 -14.09 13.29 17.16
CA GLY A 294 -15.29 13.01 17.94
C GLY A 294 -15.97 11.67 17.62
N ASP A 295 -15.64 11.03 16.50
CA ASP A 295 -16.09 9.66 16.22
C ASP A 295 -15.37 8.67 17.14
N GLU A 296 -16.12 7.77 17.79
CA GLU A 296 -15.55 6.70 18.61
C GLU A 296 -15.71 5.31 17.93
N PRO A 297 -14.62 4.57 17.68
CA PRO A 297 -13.21 4.98 17.83
C PRO A 297 -12.75 5.90 16.67
N TYR A 298 -11.92 6.90 16.98
CA TYR A 298 -11.30 7.75 15.96
C TYR A 298 -10.19 6.98 15.23
N ARG A 299 -10.52 6.38 14.09
CA ARG A 299 -9.57 5.70 13.19
C ARG A 299 -9.71 6.20 11.76
N HIS A 300 -8.80 7.05 11.31
CA HIS A 300 -8.77 7.39 9.88
C HIS A 300 -8.43 6.13 9.07
N ASP A 301 -9.28 5.81 8.10
CA ASP A 301 -9.04 4.71 7.17
C ASP A 301 -7.98 5.17 6.15
N TRP A 302 -6.80 4.56 6.15
CA TRP A 302 -5.69 4.90 5.26
C TRP A 302 -5.57 3.93 4.06
N ASP A 303 -6.62 3.15 3.79
CA ASP A 303 -6.63 2.18 2.69
C ASP A 303 -6.99 2.79 1.32
N CYS A 304 -6.97 4.12 1.19
CA CYS A 304 -7.16 4.82 -0.08
C CYS A 304 -6.36 4.25 -1.26
N PRO A 305 -5.10 3.78 -1.09
CA PRO A 305 -4.36 3.21 -2.20
C PRO A 305 -5.00 1.94 -2.76
N TYR A 306 -5.63 1.09 -1.92
CA TYR A 306 -6.28 -0.15 -2.34
C TYR A 306 -7.63 0.09 -3.01
N TYR A 307 -8.43 0.99 -2.45
CA TYR A 307 -9.70 1.38 -3.03
C TYR A 307 -9.49 2.01 -4.41
N ALA A 308 -8.57 2.97 -4.51
CA ALA A 308 -8.18 3.60 -5.77
C ALA A 308 -7.64 2.57 -6.76
N ALA A 309 -6.80 1.63 -6.34
CA ALA A 309 -6.30 0.58 -7.23
C ALA A 309 -7.45 -0.29 -7.81
N SER A 310 -8.45 -0.60 -7.00
CA SER A 310 -9.64 -1.33 -7.47
C SER A 310 -10.51 -0.51 -8.41
N MET A 311 -10.63 0.80 -8.20
CA MET A 311 -11.35 1.69 -9.13
C MET A 311 -10.62 1.81 -10.47
N ALA A 312 -9.30 1.91 -10.47
CA ALA A 312 -8.49 1.92 -11.68
C ALA A 312 -8.64 0.60 -12.46
N ASP A 313 -8.58 -0.53 -11.77
CA ASP A 313 -8.77 -1.85 -12.37
C ASP A 313 -10.16 -2.01 -13.01
N ALA A 314 -11.20 -1.53 -12.32
CA ALA A 314 -12.58 -1.54 -12.80
C ALA A 314 -12.79 -0.63 -14.01
N LEU A 315 -12.26 0.58 -14.00
CA LEU A 315 -12.31 1.49 -15.15
C LEU A 315 -11.60 0.91 -16.36
N ALA A 316 -10.40 0.37 -16.17
CA ALA A 316 -9.65 -0.30 -17.23
C ALA A 316 -10.45 -1.48 -17.81
N GLU A 317 -11.12 -2.27 -16.97
CA GLU A 317 -12.00 -3.36 -17.41
C GLU A 317 -13.19 -2.86 -18.24
N LEU A 318 -13.85 -1.79 -17.80
CA LEU A 318 -15.00 -1.22 -18.50
C LEU A 318 -14.61 -0.58 -19.83
N VAL A 319 -13.46 0.08 -19.92
CA VAL A 319 -12.95 0.60 -21.20
C VAL A 319 -12.77 -0.53 -22.20
N LYS A 320 -12.21 -1.68 -21.78
CA LYS A 320 -11.99 -2.83 -22.67
C LYS A 320 -13.28 -3.53 -23.07
N SER A 321 -14.15 -3.79 -22.11
CA SER A 321 -15.33 -4.62 -22.31
C SER A 321 -16.54 -3.84 -22.83
N ARG A 322 -16.63 -2.54 -22.52
CA ARG A 322 -17.80 -1.69 -22.78
C ARG A 322 -17.40 -0.23 -23.10
N PRO A 323 -16.55 0.03 -24.12
CA PRO A 323 -16.05 1.37 -24.44
C PRO A 323 -17.18 2.38 -24.78
N GLU A 324 -18.28 1.91 -25.36
CA GLU A 324 -19.46 2.75 -25.66
C GLU A 324 -20.16 3.25 -24.39
N LEU A 325 -20.19 2.45 -23.31
CA LEU A 325 -20.72 2.90 -22.03
C LEU A 325 -19.86 4.03 -21.45
N ILE A 326 -18.53 3.91 -21.62
CA ILE A 326 -17.58 4.91 -21.13
C ILE A 326 -17.65 6.21 -21.94
N LEU A 327 -17.82 6.14 -23.26
CA LEU A 327 -17.92 7.33 -24.11
C LEU A 327 -19.28 8.01 -23.96
N ASN A 328 -20.37 7.24 -24.05
CA ASN A 328 -21.71 7.76 -24.29
C ASN A 328 -22.68 7.54 -23.13
N GLY A 329 -22.33 6.70 -22.15
CA GLY A 329 -23.16 6.41 -20.98
C GLY A 329 -23.11 7.53 -19.95
N ASN A 330 -24.10 7.52 -19.04
CA ASN A 330 -24.14 8.47 -17.93
C ASN A 330 -23.34 7.95 -16.71
N VAL A 331 -22.98 8.88 -15.82
CA VAL A 331 -22.19 8.61 -14.61
C VAL A 331 -22.82 7.50 -13.75
N SER A 332 -24.14 7.45 -13.61
CA SER A 332 -24.83 6.45 -12.78
C SER A 332 -24.70 5.03 -13.35
N GLU A 333 -24.81 4.88 -14.66
CA GLU A 333 -24.64 3.59 -15.34
C GLU A 333 -23.19 3.09 -15.23
N ILE A 334 -22.22 3.99 -15.42
CA ILE A 334 -20.80 3.68 -15.29
C ILE A 334 -20.48 3.29 -13.84
N HIS A 335 -20.93 4.09 -12.87
CA HIS A 335 -20.72 3.83 -11.44
C HIS A 335 -21.29 2.47 -11.04
N ASN A 336 -22.52 2.15 -11.48
CA ASN A 336 -23.12 0.84 -11.19
C ASN A 336 -22.39 -0.32 -11.88
N ALA A 337 -21.87 -0.13 -13.10
CA ALA A 337 -21.05 -1.12 -13.76
C ALA A 337 -19.72 -1.35 -13.02
N MET A 338 -19.09 -0.29 -12.50
CA MET A 338 -17.86 -0.39 -11.71
C MET A 338 -18.07 -1.23 -10.44
N LYS A 339 -19.21 -1.11 -9.76
CA LYS A 339 -19.51 -1.94 -8.58
C LYS A 339 -19.39 -3.44 -8.89
N GLY A 340 -19.85 -3.87 -10.07
CA GLY A 340 -19.73 -5.27 -10.50
C GLY A 340 -18.28 -5.71 -10.76
N ALA A 341 -17.41 -4.78 -11.14
CA ALA A 341 -15.98 -5.01 -11.37
C ALA A 341 -15.12 -4.82 -10.10
N MET A 342 -15.73 -4.46 -8.96
CA MET A 342 -15.03 -4.23 -7.68
C MET A 342 -15.52 -5.21 -6.59
N PRO A 343 -15.37 -6.54 -6.81
CA PRO A 343 -15.93 -7.56 -5.92
C PRO A 343 -15.31 -7.58 -4.53
N ASP A 344 -14.16 -6.92 -4.33
CA ASP A 344 -13.55 -6.77 -3.01
C ASP A 344 -14.39 -5.88 -2.09
N TYR A 345 -15.06 -4.87 -2.65
CA TYR A 345 -15.74 -3.83 -1.87
C TYR A 345 -17.26 -3.83 -2.05
N TYR A 346 -17.75 -4.40 -3.15
CA TYR A 346 -19.16 -4.52 -3.44
C TYR A 346 -19.63 -5.98 -3.47
N GLN A 347 -20.87 -6.20 -3.03
CA GLN A 347 -21.58 -7.46 -3.17
C GLN A 347 -23.03 -7.15 -3.53
N ASN A 348 -23.51 -7.74 -4.62
CA ASN A 348 -24.87 -7.50 -5.13
C ASN A 348 -25.21 -6.00 -5.35
N GLY A 349 -24.20 -5.19 -5.72
CA GLY A 349 -24.38 -3.75 -5.96
C GLY A 349 -24.34 -2.86 -4.71
N GLU A 350 -24.20 -3.46 -3.52
CA GLU A 350 -24.10 -2.77 -2.24
C GLU A 350 -22.69 -2.85 -1.68
N ILE A 351 -22.29 -1.85 -0.88
CA ILE A 351 -20.98 -1.85 -0.21
C ILE A 351 -21.00 -2.94 0.87
N LYS A 352 -19.95 -3.76 0.90
CA LYS A 352 -19.78 -4.78 1.94
C LYS A 352 -19.69 -4.16 3.33
N ASP A 353 -19.96 -4.97 4.36
CA ASP A 353 -19.79 -4.54 5.73
C ASP A 353 -18.33 -4.11 6.01
N ARG A 354 -18.17 -3.18 6.95
CA ARG A 354 -16.86 -2.59 7.25
C ARG A 354 -15.86 -3.59 7.84
N ALA A 355 -16.32 -4.64 8.51
CA ALA A 355 -15.44 -5.66 9.06
C ALA A 355 -14.83 -6.51 7.94
N MET A 356 -15.64 -6.89 6.96
CA MET A 356 -15.23 -7.63 5.76
C MET A 356 -14.25 -6.82 4.90
N ILE A 357 -14.53 -5.53 4.65
CA ILE A 357 -13.61 -4.66 3.90
C ILE A 357 -12.24 -4.56 4.60
N LYS A 358 -12.24 -4.39 5.93
CA LYS A 358 -10.99 -4.36 6.72
C LYS A 358 -10.23 -5.68 6.63
N LEU A 359 -10.92 -6.82 6.68
CA LEU A 359 -10.30 -8.13 6.54
C LEU A 359 -9.62 -8.28 5.17
N ILE A 360 -10.32 -7.89 4.09
CA ILE A 360 -9.80 -7.94 2.72
C ILE A 360 -8.57 -7.06 2.57
N ASN A 361 -8.63 -5.79 3.00
CA ASN A 361 -7.48 -4.88 2.90
C ASN A 361 -6.29 -5.35 3.75
N ARG A 362 -6.54 -5.94 4.92
CA ARG A 362 -5.51 -6.54 5.77
C ARG A 362 -4.81 -7.70 5.08
N ALA A 363 -5.58 -8.60 4.46
CA ALA A 363 -5.04 -9.71 3.70
C ALA A 363 -4.20 -9.24 2.50
N LYS A 364 -4.69 -8.24 1.74
CA LYS A 364 -3.92 -7.61 0.65
C LYS A 364 -2.61 -7.03 1.14
N ARG A 365 -2.62 -6.34 2.29
CA ARG A 365 -1.41 -5.77 2.88
C ARG A 365 -0.38 -6.83 3.25
N TRP A 366 -0.84 -7.94 3.82
CA TRP A 366 0.02 -9.06 4.14
C TRP A 366 0.64 -9.68 2.90
N GLU A 367 -0.17 -9.96 1.89
CA GLU A 367 0.32 -10.55 0.65
C GLU A 367 1.31 -9.65 -0.08
N SER A 368 1.08 -8.35 -0.12
CA SER A 368 2.02 -7.36 -0.68
C SER A 368 3.44 -7.49 -0.08
N GLY A 369 3.52 -7.79 1.22
CA GLY A 369 4.80 -7.90 1.92
C GLY A 369 5.46 -9.22 1.74
N ARG A 370 4.66 -10.27 1.77
CA ARG A 370 5.10 -11.59 1.39
C ARG A 370 5.71 -11.59 -0.01
N GLN A 371 5.10 -10.91 -0.99
CA GLN A 371 5.62 -10.81 -2.36
C GLN A 371 6.98 -10.08 -2.41
N MET A 372 7.15 -9.04 -1.61
CA MET A 372 8.43 -8.35 -1.49
C MET A 372 9.52 -9.26 -0.86
N ILE A 373 9.20 -10.01 0.19
CA ILE A 373 10.13 -10.99 0.78
C ILE A 373 10.49 -12.06 -0.26
N LYS A 374 9.51 -12.60 -1.00
CA LYS A 374 9.74 -13.54 -2.11
C LYS A 374 10.69 -12.97 -3.15
N ALA A 375 10.51 -11.71 -3.56
CA ALA A 375 11.39 -11.06 -4.53
C ALA A 375 12.84 -11.01 -4.03
N LEU A 376 13.06 -10.61 -2.77
CA LEU A 376 14.38 -10.60 -2.15
C LEU A 376 15.03 -12.00 -2.09
N VAL A 377 14.24 -13.04 -1.82
CA VAL A 377 14.71 -14.44 -1.83
C VAL A 377 15.13 -14.88 -3.23
N VAL A 378 14.32 -14.56 -4.25
CA VAL A 378 14.64 -14.90 -5.65
C VAL A 378 15.94 -14.22 -6.09
N GLU A 379 16.10 -12.93 -5.79
CA GLU A 379 17.33 -12.17 -6.08
C GLU A 379 18.56 -12.75 -5.38
N ASN A 380 18.42 -13.23 -4.14
CA ASN A 380 19.49 -13.90 -3.42
C ASN A 380 19.93 -15.19 -4.12
N ARG A 381 18.97 -15.97 -4.61
CA ARG A 381 19.21 -17.25 -5.28
C ARG A 381 19.81 -17.06 -6.67
N SER A 382 19.42 -16.02 -7.42
CA SER A 382 20.00 -15.72 -8.74
C SER A 382 21.46 -15.25 -8.62
N ARG A 383 21.76 -14.31 -7.71
CA ARG A 383 23.14 -13.83 -7.48
C ARG A 383 24.09 -14.90 -6.96
N SER A 384 23.59 -15.87 -6.20
CA SER A 384 24.40 -16.99 -5.73
C SER A 384 24.77 -17.97 -6.86
N LYS A 385 23.99 -18.00 -7.95
CA LYS A 385 24.29 -18.80 -9.14
C LYS A 385 25.26 -18.09 -10.09
N ASP A 386 25.31 -16.76 -10.09
CA ASP A 386 26.26 -15.99 -10.90
C ASP A 386 27.67 -15.92 -10.28
N LEU A 387 27.83 -16.41 -9.05
CA LEU A 387 29.10 -16.47 -8.30
C LEU A 387 29.68 -17.90 -8.17
N LEU A 388 29.05 -18.87 -8.82
CA LEU A 388 29.49 -20.27 -8.96
C LEU A 388 29.74 -20.55 -10.45
#